data_AF-A1ASE1-F1
#
_entry.id   AF-A1ASE1-F1
#
_cell.length_a   1.000
_cell.length_b   1.000
_cell.length_c   1.000
_cell.angle_alpha   90.00
_cell.angle_beta   90.00
_cell.angle_gamma   90.00
#
_symmetry.space_group_name_H-M   'P 1'
#
loop_
_entity.id
_entity.type
_entity.pdbx_description
1 polymer ?
#
loop_
_entity_poly.entity_id
_entity_poly.type
_entity_poly.pdbx_seq_one_letter_code
_entity_poly.pdbx_strand_id
1 'polypeptide(L)'
;MLKRLRTGLLHRLQLRESWVILFVLGVILLNFPFLQIFNRPATILDIPLMFIYLFGGWGVSIVIIYLFTLAIGNNGKRATETRKP
;
A
#
# COMPACT_ATOMS: atom_id res chain seq x y z
N MET A 1 -11.57 15.11 -10.40
CA MET A 1 -12.47 14.61 -9.33
C MET A 1 -11.77 13.64 -8.35
N LEU A 2 -10.93 12.70 -8.81
CA LEU A 2 -10.21 11.73 -7.95
C LEU A 2 -9.26 12.33 -6.88
N LYS A 3 -8.75 13.56 -7.08
CA LYS A 3 -7.77 14.18 -6.18
C LYS A 3 -8.31 14.48 -4.76
N ARG A 4 -9.62 14.72 -4.61
CA ARG A 4 -10.24 15.08 -3.31
C ARG A 4 -10.57 13.87 -2.42
N LEU A 5 -10.89 12.72 -3.03
CA LEU A 5 -11.15 11.48 -2.29
C LEU A 5 -9.89 10.93 -1.61
N ARG A 6 -8.73 11.11 -2.24
CA ARG A 6 -7.44 10.71 -1.67
C ARG A 6 -7.14 11.44 -0.35
N THR A 7 -7.52 12.70 -0.20
CA THR A 7 -7.08 13.54 0.93
C THR A 7 -7.76 13.17 2.26
N GLY A 8 -9.00 12.67 2.24
CA GLY A 8 -9.73 12.27 3.45
C GLY A 8 -9.33 10.90 3.99
N LEU A 9 -9.01 9.94 3.12
CA LEU A 9 -8.58 8.59 3.50
C LEU A 9 -7.14 8.60 4.05
N LEU A 10 -6.26 9.42 3.47
CA LEU A 10 -4.84 9.51 3.84
C LEU A 10 -4.62 10.18 5.21
N HIS A 11 -5.52 11.07 5.64
CA HIS A 11 -5.38 11.77 6.92
C HIS A 11 -5.59 10.86 8.13
N ARG A 12 -6.32 9.74 7.99
CA ARG A 12 -6.49 8.74 9.06
C ARG A 12 -5.40 7.65 9.07
N LEU A 13 -4.57 7.61 8.04
CA LEU A 13 -3.44 6.70 7.90
C LEU A 13 -2.14 7.26 8.51
N GLN A 14 -2.20 8.30 9.36
CA GLN A 14 -1.10 8.70 10.25
C GLN A 14 -0.88 7.66 11.37
N LEU A 15 -0.75 6.39 11.00
CA LEU A 15 -0.40 5.31 11.89
C LEU A 15 1.13 5.22 11.87
N ARG A 16 1.73 5.51 13.02
CA ARG A 16 3.15 5.21 13.31
C ARG A 16 3.50 3.75 12.96
N GLU A 17 2.49 2.88 12.87
CA GLU A 17 2.57 1.47 12.46
C GLU A 17 2.63 1.20 10.94
N SER A 18 3.09 2.12 10.09
CA SER A 18 3.15 1.87 8.64
C SER A 18 4.04 0.66 8.27
N TRP A 19 5.08 0.40 9.05
CA TRP A 19 5.88 -0.82 8.96
C TRP A 19 5.07 -2.09 9.26
N VAL A 20 4.12 -2.03 10.21
CA VAL A 20 3.24 -3.14 10.54
C VAL A 20 2.28 -3.43 9.38
N ILE A 21 1.76 -2.41 8.71
CA ILE A 21 0.88 -2.60 7.55
C ILE A 21 1.63 -3.27 6.40
N LEU A 22 2.85 -2.82 6.10
CA LEU A 22 3.70 -3.46 5.08
C LEU A 22 4.08 -4.89 5.46
N PHE A 23 4.37 -5.12 6.74
CA PHE A 23 4.67 -6.45 7.27
C PHE A 23 3.47 -7.39 7.16
N VAL A 24 2.30 -6.98 7.64
CA VAL A 24 1.06 -7.76 7.55
C VAL A 24 0.69 -8.02 6.09
N LEU A 25 0.86 -7.03 5.21
CA LEU A 25 0.61 -7.20 3.77
C LEU A 25 1.56 -8.25 3.16
N GLY A 26 2.85 -8.18 3.47
CA GLY A 26 3.82 -9.19 3.05
C GLY A 26 3.52 -10.58 3.61
N VAL A 27 3.11 -10.66 4.89
CA VAL A 27 2.70 -11.91 5.54
C VAL A 27 1.49 -12.51 4.85
N ILE A 28 0.45 -11.73 4.53
CA ILE A 28 -0.73 -12.18 3.78
C ILE A 28 -0.33 -12.64 2.38
N LEU A 29 0.54 -11.89 1.70
CA LEU A 29 0.98 -12.22 0.34
C LEU A 29 1.78 -13.52 0.27
N LEU A 30 2.61 -13.77 1.29
CA LEU A 30 3.46 -14.97 1.38
C LEU A 30 2.82 -16.09 2.18
N ASN A 31 1.59 -15.92 2.68
CA ASN A 31 0.92 -16.92 3.49
C ASN A 31 0.53 -18.13 2.64
N PHE A 32 0.98 -19.32 3.05
CA PHE A 32 0.71 -20.58 2.33
C PHE A 32 -0.78 -20.86 2.03
N PRO A 33 -1.74 -20.68 2.97
CA PRO A 33 -3.17 -20.82 2.70
C PRO A 33 -3.67 -19.97 1.52
N PHE A 34 -3.26 -18.69 1.47
CA PHE A 34 -3.65 -17.79 0.39
C PHE A 34 -3.02 -18.23 -0.93
N LEU A 35 -1.72 -18.54 -0.91
CA LEU A 35 -1.04 -19.06 -2.09
C LEU A 35 -1.71 -20.32 -2.62
N GLN A 36 -2.11 -21.26 -1.76
CA GLN A 36 -2.78 -22.49 -2.16
C GLN A 36 -4.16 -22.26 -2.79
N ILE A 37 -4.92 -21.26 -2.31
CA ILE A 37 -6.22 -20.88 -2.90
C ILE A 37 -6.03 -20.37 -4.35
N PHE A 38 -4.98 -19.60 -4.60
CA PHE A 38 -4.66 -19.05 -5.93
C PHE A 38 -3.80 -19.98 -6.80
N ASN A 39 -3.17 -21.01 -6.22
CA ASN A 39 -2.36 -22.02 -6.92
C ASN A 39 -3.22 -23.08 -7.64
N ARG A 40 -4.42 -22.69 -8.10
CA ARG A 40 -5.23 -23.52 -8.98
C ARG A 40 -4.63 -23.41 -10.40
N PRO A 41 -4.75 -24.44 -11.25
CA PRO A 41 -4.39 -24.35 -12.68
C PRO A 41 -5.36 -23.44 -13.47
N ALA A 42 -6.07 -22.54 -12.79
CA ALA A 42 -6.91 -21.54 -13.40
C ALA A 42 -6.01 -20.46 -14.00
N THR A 43 -6.13 -20.27 -15.30
CA THR A 43 -5.48 -19.20 -16.05
C THR A 43 -6.51 -18.10 -16.32
N ILE A 44 -6.09 -16.84 -16.14
CA ILE A 44 -6.84 -15.68 -16.64
C ILE A 44 -5.99 -15.11 -17.76
N LEU A 45 -6.54 -15.01 -18.97
CA LEU A 45 -5.81 -14.51 -20.15
C LEU A 45 -4.49 -15.27 -20.39
N ASP A 46 -4.50 -16.60 -20.22
CA ASP A 46 -3.32 -17.48 -20.28
C ASP A 46 -2.25 -17.25 -19.19
N ILE A 47 -2.49 -16.35 -18.23
CA ILE A 47 -1.60 -16.08 -17.11
C ILE A 47 -2.08 -16.85 -15.87
N PRO A 48 -1.20 -17.60 -15.18
CA PRO A 48 -1.58 -18.29 -13.95
C PRO A 48 -2.04 -17.31 -12.87
N LEU A 49 -3.11 -17.66 -12.16
CA LEU A 49 -3.71 -16.81 -11.13
C LEU A 49 -2.71 -16.39 -10.02
N MET A 50 -1.77 -17.28 -9.71
CA MET A 50 -0.67 -17.02 -8.78
C MET A 50 0.20 -15.82 -9.18
N PHE A 51 0.47 -15.64 -10.47
CA PHE A 51 1.24 -14.49 -10.96
C PHE A 51 0.46 -13.19 -10.75
N ILE A 52 -0.83 -13.17 -11.10
CA ILE A 52 -1.68 -11.99 -10.91
C ILE A 52 -1.77 -11.61 -9.43
N TYR A 53 -1.87 -12.61 -8.56
CA TYR A 53 -1.88 -12.38 -7.11
C TYR A 53 -0.57 -11.76 -6.62
N LEU A 54 0.58 -12.34 -6.98
CA LEU A 54 1.89 -11.86 -6.54
C LEU A 54 2.18 -10.45 -7.08
N PHE A 55 1.99 -10.24 -8.39
CA PHE A 55 2.21 -8.94 -9.02
C PHE A 55 1.19 -7.89 -8.55
N GLY A 56 -0.06 -8.28 -8.37
CA GLY A 56 -1.12 -7.41 -7.85
C GLY A 56 -0.83 -6.95 -6.42
N GLY A 57 -0.51 -7.88 -5.53
CA GLY A 57 -0.17 -7.54 -4.15
C GLY A 57 1.14 -6.78 -4.01
N TRP A 58 2.12 -7.05 -4.87
CA TRP A 58 3.32 -6.23 -4.98
C TRP A 58 3.00 -4.79 -5.43
N GLY A 59 2.14 -4.63 -6.44
CA GLY A 59 1.66 -3.32 -6.90
C GLY A 59 0.92 -2.55 -5.79
N VAL A 60 0.04 -3.23 -5.05
CA VAL A 60 -0.65 -2.65 -3.87
C VAL A 60 0.37 -2.17 -2.83
N SER A 61 1.42 -2.97 -2.57
CA SER A 61 2.48 -2.60 -1.62
C SER A 61 3.17 -1.29 -2.03
N ILE A 62 3.53 -1.14 -3.30
CA ILE A 62 4.14 0.09 -3.84
C ILE A 62 3.18 1.27 -3.71
N VAL A 63 1.90 1.10 -4.04
CA VAL A 63 0.90 2.17 -3.93
C VAL A 63 0.76 2.65 -2.49
N ILE A 64 0.75 1.74 -1.52
CA ILE A 64 0.70 2.08 -0.09
C ILE A 64 1.94 2.88 0.33
N ILE A 65 3.15 2.43 -0.05
CA ILE A 65 4.40 3.15 0.24
C ILE A 65 4.39 4.54 -0.40
N TYR A 66 3.97 4.65 -1.66
CA TYR A 66 3.90 5.91 -2.38
C TYR A 66 2.96 6.90 -1.71
N LEU A 67 1.76 6.45 -1.34
CA LEU A 67 0.78 7.25 -0.62
C LEU A 67 1.31 7.70 0.75
N PHE A 68 2.04 6.84 1.45
CA PHE A 68 2.66 7.15 2.73
C PHE A 68 3.77 8.20 2.62
N THR A 69 4.69 8.05 1.66
CA THR A 69 5.73 9.04 1.37
C THR A 69 5.12 10.40 1.06
N LEU A 70 4.01 10.42 0.31
CA LEU A 70 3.28 11.65 0.01
C LEU A 70 2.64 12.27 1.25
N ALA A 71 2.14 11.46 2.20
CA ALA A 71 1.54 11.93 3.44
C ALA A 71 2.57 12.51 4.42
N ILE A 72 3.75 11.88 4.55
CA ILE A 72 4.85 12.38 5.40
C ILE A 72 5.36 13.75 4.92
N GLY A 73 5.49 13.95 3.60
CA GLY A 73 6.03 15.17 3.01
C GLY A 73 5.22 16.45 3.31
N ASN A 74 3.98 16.32 3.82
CA ASN A 74 3.13 17.47 4.14
C ASN A 74 3.32 18.01 5.58
N ASN A 75 3.84 17.20 6.51
CA ASN A 75 4.05 17.63 7.90
C ASN A 75 5.30 18.50 8.08
N GLY A 76 6.30 18.37 7.20
CA GLY A 76 7.55 19.14 7.28
C GLY A 76 7.38 20.63 6.96
N LYS A 77 6.34 21.02 6.20
CA LYS A 77 6.16 22.42 5.77
C LYS A 77 5.60 23.34 6.85
N ARG A 78 4.88 22.81 7.85
CA ARG A 78 4.31 23.62 8.94
C ARG A 78 5.32 24.00 10.03
N ALA A 79 6.39 23.21 10.20
CA ALA A 79 7.40 23.46 11.24
C ALA A 79 8.42 24.55 10.86
N THR A 80 8.60 24.81 9.56
CA THR A 80 9.53 25.84 9.08
C THR A 80 8.92 27.23 8.98
N GLU A 81 7.59 27.36 9.01
CA GLU A 81 6.91 28.66 8.90
C GLU A 81 6.71 29.36 10.25
N THR A 82 6.64 28.62 11.36
CA THR A 82 6.65 29.19 12.73
C THR A 82 8.04 29.62 13.21
N ARG A 83 9.10 29.30 12.46
CA ARG A 83 10.48 29.71 12.75
C ARG A 83 10.95 30.76 11.74
N LYS A 84 10.13 31.79 11.49
CA LYS A 84 10.59 33.00 10.82
C LYS A 84 10.66 34.12 11.86
N PRO A 85 11.85 34.70 12.12
CA PRO A 85 12.02 35.83 13.03
C PRO A 85 11.36 37.10 12.49
#